data_AF-A0AAE3M8Y7-F1
#
_entry.id   AF-A0AAE3M8Y7-F1
#
_cell.length_a   1.000
_cell.length_b   1.000
_cell.length_c   1.000
_cell.angle_alpha   90.00
_cell.angle_beta   90.00
_cell.angle_gamma   90.00
#
_symmetry.space_group_name_H-M   'P 1'
#
loop_
_entity.id
_entity.type
_entity.pdbx_description
1 polymer ?
#
loop_
_entity_poly.entity_id
_entity_poly.type
_entity_poly.pdbx_seq_one_letter_code
_entity_poly.pdbx_strand_id
1 'polypeptide(L)'
;MKRIVIILLSLYLILPIYAQENKSFLDSYQKAWEIEDGYYRVMLNGKMGLIDGNGNVIIPCENEQVWDLQDNGNIKVIKNGKIGIYNLNGNLIIPTVYDMVWEFEDGRAKVLKNGKMGFVDMNGYEFIPCQYDQIWDFEDGKARVFRNGGIGYINLAGFEVIPAEYQKIWDFEDGRAMVLKHGKMGMLNEAGVEIVPAQYQKIWDFEDGMAKVLKNGKMGYINMAGAEVIPCQYQYISDFEDGIAKVVNNSNVSYINKNGDAVHNPEEYDFDDEEDETETYEYSTEINHNDREVISKDKDTTKIRLFGSDMDIIADDNSTKLSFQKRSDDDDNRIIKRKKKDKRRFDGHYWGMDLGFNNYLNADGELSLYPEDDFLSLNTGKSIEVSLNLWEQDISLSRKGNIGFVTGLGLTFNNYRFDNPYTLTKDDMGYLSYSVIDGNLDKTKLTTLYLTAPILFELQFNSKNRDGFYISAGGIMGYKLKSHTKVVTKNDGEKSKDKDRGNFNLNDFRYGAQVRIGYRAINLYGTYYLSPMFDKNKAPELYPVSIGVSIYPEW
;
A
#
# COMPACT_ATOMS: atom_id res chain seq x y z
N MET A 1 48.07 -58.78 20.51
CA MET A 1 46.92 -59.11 19.64
C MET A 1 45.66 -59.19 20.50
N LYS A 2 44.62 -58.46 20.09
CA LYS A 2 43.21 -58.44 20.53
C LYS A 2 42.91 -58.17 22.03
N ARG A 3 42.50 -56.90 22.26
CA ARG A 3 41.70 -56.38 23.37
C ARG A 3 40.27 -56.93 23.31
N ILE A 4 39.58 -57.05 24.47
CA ILE A 4 38.14 -56.78 24.66
C ILE A 4 37.75 -56.95 26.16
N VAL A 5 37.08 -55.89 26.69
CA VAL A 5 35.99 -55.90 27.70
C VAL A 5 36.27 -55.83 29.22
N ILE A 6 35.89 -54.64 29.76
CA ILE A 6 35.19 -54.26 31.03
C ILE A 6 35.98 -54.53 32.34
N ILE A 7 36.28 -53.56 33.24
CA ILE A 7 35.41 -52.94 34.25
C ILE A 7 36.21 -51.87 35.04
N LEU A 8 35.54 -50.75 35.39
CA LEU A 8 35.78 -49.77 36.46
C LEU A 8 37.07 -48.92 36.45
N LEU A 9 36.91 -47.64 36.08
CA LEU A 9 37.79 -46.54 36.52
C LEU A 9 36.96 -45.47 37.23
N SER A 10 37.31 -45.36 38.51
CA SER A 10 37.22 -44.27 39.47
C SER A 10 37.02 -42.82 39.01
N LEU A 11 36.53 -42.02 39.97
CA LEU A 11 36.34 -40.56 40.03
C LEU A 11 35.05 -40.02 39.41
N TYR A 12 34.08 -39.70 40.27
CA TYR A 12 33.54 -38.34 40.49
C TYR A 12 32.40 -38.45 41.52
N LEU A 13 32.74 -38.34 42.81
CA LEU A 13 31.77 -38.01 43.85
C LEU A 13 32.09 -36.59 44.33
N ILE A 14 31.84 -35.64 43.43
CA ILE A 14 31.54 -34.27 43.82
C ILE A 14 30.02 -34.25 43.92
N LEU A 15 29.50 -34.18 45.13
CA LEU A 15 28.18 -33.63 45.36
C LEU A 15 28.34 -32.10 45.31
N PRO A 16 27.88 -31.39 44.27
CA PRO A 16 27.44 -30.03 44.49
C PRO A 16 26.05 -30.14 45.11
N ILE A 17 25.97 -29.67 46.34
CA ILE A 17 24.77 -29.13 46.95
C ILE A 17 24.08 -28.26 45.88
N TYR A 18 23.01 -28.74 45.27
CA TYR A 18 22.13 -27.86 44.51
C TYR A 18 21.43 -26.99 45.55
N ALA A 19 21.94 -25.77 45.69
CA ALA A 19 21.26 -24.71 46.39
C ALA A 19 19.87 -24.57 45.74
N GLN A 20 18.84 -24.89 46.52
CA GLN A 20 17.50 -24.42 46.26
C GLN A 20 17.61 -22.89 46.36
N GLU A 21 17.76 -22.21 45.23
CA GLU A 21 17.80 -20.75 45.20
C GLU A 21 16.54 -20.25 45.88
N ASN A 22 16.73 -19.65 47.05
CA ASN A 22 15.65 -19.08 47.82
C ASN A 22 15.20 -17.82 47.07
N LYS A 23 14.24 -17.96 46.15
CA LYS A 23 13.67 -16.89 45.33
C LYS A 23 12.80 -15.97 46.20
N SER A 24 13.40 -15.36 47.21
CA SER A 24 12.77 -14.48 48.22
C SER A 24 11.99 -13.31 47.61
N PHE A 25 12.29 -12.92 46.37
CA PHE A 25 11.52 -11.91 45.65
C PHE A 25 10.08 -12.36 45.35
N LEU A 26 9.81 -13.67 45.24
CA LEU A 26 8.46 -14.20 45.01
C LEU A 26 7.55 -13.98 46.23
N ASP A 27 8.10 -13.92 47.43
CA ASP A 27 7.35 -13.70 48.68
C ASP A 27 6.68 -12.31 48.74
N SER A 28 7.12 -11.38 47.88
CA SER A 28 6.51 -10.05 47.75
C SER A 28 5.17 -10.06 46.98
N TYR A 29 4.80 -11.19 46.36
CA TYR A 29 3.59 -11.33 45.56
C TYR A 29 2.56 -12.23 46.25
N GLN A 30 1.27 -11.93 46.06
CA GLN A 30 0.18 -12.74 46.63
C GLN A 30 0.14 -14.15 46.03
N LYS A 31 0.51 -14.26 44.75
CA LYS A 31 0.63 -15.51 44.02
C LYS A 31 1.71 -15.35 42.94
N ALA A 32 2.44 -16.42 42.67
CA ALA A 32 3.40 -16.51 41.58
C ALA A 32 3.37 -17.91 40.98
N TRP A 33 3.47 -18.02 39.66
CA TRP A 33 3.59 -19.30 38.96
C TRP A 33 4.50 -19.14 37.75
N GLU A 34 5.36 -20.13 37.56
CA GLU A 34 6.24 -20.21 36.39
C GLU A 34 5.42 -20.52 35.15
N ILE A 35 5.59 -19.74 34.09
CA ILE A 35 4.88 -19.92 32.82
C ILE A 35 5.78 -20.51 31.74
N GLU A 36 7.09 -20.33 31.88
CA GLU A 36 8.15 -20.88 31.06
C GLU A 36 9.47 -20.78 31.85
N ASP A 37 10.50 -21.56 31.50
CA ASP A 37 11.77 -21.60 32.22
C ASP A 37 12.31 -20.19 32.50
N GLY A 38 12.26 -19.77 33.78
CA GLY A 38 12.76 -18.48 34.22
C GLY A 38 11.81 -17.29 34.03
N TYR A 39 10.52 -17.49 33.74
CA TYR A 39 9.50 -16.43 33.68
C TYR A 39 8.32 -16.74 34.59
N TYR A 40 7.97 -15.79 35.46
CA TYR A 40 6.92 -15.96 36.47
C TYR A 40 5.80 -14.96 36.26
N ARG A 41 4.58 -15.46 36.09
CA ARG A 41 3.38 -14.62 36.21
C ARG A 41 3.09 -14.41 37.69
N VAL A 42 2.86 -13.16 38.06
CA VAL A 42 2.70 -12.76 39.46
C VAL A 42 1.42 -11.96 39.68
N MET A 43 0.90 -12.00 40.89
CA MET A 43 -0.28 -11.25 41.31
C MET A 43 0.04 -10.38 42.52
N LEU A 44 -0.29 -9.09 42.42
CA LEU A 44 -0.19 -8.12 43.50
C LEU A 44 -1.45 -7.25 43.52
N ASN A 45 -2.07 -7.10 44.69
CA ASN A 45 -3.31 -6.33 44.88
C ASN A 45 -4.43 -6.70 43.89
N GLY A 46 -4.56 -7.99 43.56
CA GLY A 46 -5.55 -8.48 42.60
C GLY A 46 -5.28 -8.14 41.14
N LYS A 47 -4.13 -7.55 40.81
CA LYS A 47 -3.66 -7.28 39.45
C LYS A 47 -2.50 -8.18 39.07
N MET A 48 -2.41 -8.52 37.79
CA MET A 48 -1.41 -9.45 37.25
C MET A 48 -0.26 -8.70 36.57
N GLY A 49 0.94 -9.28 36.69
CA GLY A 49 2.16 -8.87 36.01
C GLY A 49 3.03 -10.09 35.64
N LEU A 50 4.23 -9.81 35.14
CA LEU A 50 5.24 -10.81 34.76
C LEU A 50 6.61 -10.35 35.21
N ILE A 51 7.39 -11.28 35.76
CA ILE A 51 8.79 -11.06 36.16
C ILE A 51 9.71 -12.13 35.57
N ASP A 52 10.98 -11.81 35.41
CA ASP A 52 12.02 -12.79 35.07
C ASP A 52 12.50 -13.58 36.30
N GLY A 53 13.40 -14.54 36.07
CA GLY A 53 13.96 -15.41 37.11
C GLY A 53 14.87 -14.70 38.12
N ASN A 54 15.23 -13.45 37.85
CA ASN A 54 15.97 -12.58 38.77
C ASN A 54 15.02 -11.67 39.58
N GLY A 55 13.71 -11.71 39.31
CA GLY A 55 12.71 -10.86 39.94
C GLY A 55 12.51 -9.50 39.29
N ASN A 56 13.11 -9.24 38.11
CA ASN A 56 12.89 -8.00 37.38
C ASN A 56 11.48 -7.98 36.78
N VAL A 57 10.80 -6.85 36.91
CA VAL A 57 9.46 -6.67 36.35
C VAL A 57 9.54 -6.46 34.84
N ILE A 58 8.95 -7.38 34.08
CA ILE A 58 8.77 -7.31 32.62
C ILE A 58 7.41 -6.64 32.32
N ILE A 59 6.35 -7.13 32.96
CA ILE A 59 5.00 -6.59 32.83
C ILE A 59 4.53 -6.14 34.22
N PRO A 60 4.18 -4.87 34.42
CA PRO A 60 3.76 -4.36 35.72
C PRO A 60 2.44 -5.01 36.20
N CYS A 61 2.28 -5.14 37.51
CA CYS A 61 1.07 -5.65 38.17
C CYS A 61 -0.09 -4.65 38.14
N GLU A 62 -0.59 -4.34 36.95
CA GLU A 62 -1.72 -3.42 36.73
C GLU A 62 -2.80 -3.99 35.81
N ASN A 63 -2.57 -5.19 35.27
CA ASN A 63 -3.45 -5.82 34.29
C ASN A 63 -4.51 -6.70 34.99
N GLU A 64 -5.71 -6.80 34.41
CA GLU A 64 -6.68 -7.81 34.83
C GLU A 64 -6.23 -9.22 34.45
N GLN A 65 -5.59 -9.34 33.28
CA GLN A 65 -5.08 -10.62 32.77
C GLN A 65 -3.72 -10.44 32.09
N VAL A 66 -2.87 -11.45 32.26
CA VAL A 66 -1.63 -11.66 31.50
C VAL A 66 -1.71 -13.09 30.97
N TRP A 67 -1.62 -13.28 29.65
CA TRP A 67 -1.71 -14.61 29.02
C TRP A 67 -0.33 -15.27 28.91
N ASP A 68 -0.31 -16.52 28.43
CA ASP A 68 0.92 -17.28 28.25
C ASP A 68 1.77 -16.70 27.11
N LEU A 69 3.06 -17.06 27.09
CA LEU A 69 3.95 -16.66 25.99
C LEU A 69 3.48 -17.31 24.70
N GLN A 70 3.33 -16.50 23.65
CA GLN A 70 3.07 -16.99 22.29
C GLN A 70 4.40 -17.38 21.62
N ASP A 71 4.36 -18.26 20.61
CA ASP A 71 5.56 -18.74 19.89
C ASP A 71 6.44 -17.62 19.31
N ASN A 72 5.86 -16.43 19.09
CA ASN A 72 6.54 -15.23 18.61
C ASN A 72 7.22 -14.39 19.72
N GLY A 73 7.20 -14.84 20.98
CA GLY A 73 7.77 -14.13 22.12
C GLY A 73 6.92 -12.97 22.65
N ASN A 74 5.66 -12.87 22.22
CA ASN A 74 4.73 -11.83 22.66
C ASN A 74 3.78 -12.33 23.75
N ILE A 75 3.35 -11.40 24.61
CA ILE A 75 2.47 -11.67 25.74
C ILE A 75 1.27 -10.73 25.67
N LYS A 76 0.09 -11.32 25.54
CA LYS A 76 -1.17 -10.58 25.54
C LYS A 76 -1.59 -10.23 26.96
N VAL A 77 -2.07 -9.01 27.16
CA VAL A 77 -2.61 -8.52 28.42
C VAL A 77 -3.99 -7.91 28.23
N ILE A 78 -4.77 -7.88 29.31
CA ILE A 78 -6.03 -7.13 29.37
C ILE A 78 -5.91 -6.11 30.51
N LYS A 79 -6.11 -4.83 30.18
CA LYS A 79 -6.15 -3.72 31.12
C LYS A 79 -7.36 -2.84 30.82
N ASN A 80 -8.19 -2.58 31.83
CA ASN A 80 -9.46 -1.86 31.70
C ASN A 80 -10.37 -2.45 30.61
N GLY A 81 -10.36 -3.78 30.42
CA GLY A 81 -11.14 -4.46 29.38
C GLY A 81 -10.63 -4.26 27.95
N LYS A 82 -9.46 -3.63 27.76
CA LYS A 82 -8.80 -3.45 26.46
C LYS A 82 -7.57 -4.34 26.36
N ILE A 83 -7.29 -4.81 25.15
CA ILE A 83 -6.18 -5.71 24.84
C ILE A 83 -4.94 -4.89 24.51
N GLY A 84 -3.80 -5.31 25.07
CA GLY A 84 -2.47 -4.87 24.67
C GLY A 84 -1.52 -6.06 24.55
N ILE A 85 -0.33 -5.80 24.00
CA ILE A 85 0.70 -6.82 23.79
C ILE A 85 2.05 -6.29 24.24
N TYR A 86 2.73 -7.06 25.08
CA TYR A 86 4.11 -6.83 25.50
C TYR A 86 5.06 -7.81 24.78
N ASN A 87 6.32 -7.44 24.61
CA ASN A 87 7.39 -8.41 24.38
C ASN A 87 8.12 -8.77 25.68
N LEU A 88 8.99 -9.78 25.62
CA LEU A 88 9.82 -10.22 26.75
C LEU A 88 10.83 -9.18 27.27
N ASN A 89 11.12 -8.12 26.50
CA ASN A 89 11.93 -7.01 26.99
C ASN A 89 11.12 -6.03 27.87
N GLY A 90 9.82 -6.27 28.06
CA GLY A 90 8.92 -5.42 28.84
C GLY A 90 8.37 -4.22 28.07
N ASN A 91 8.58 -4.16 26.76
CA ASN A 91 8.03 -3.09 25.92
C ASN A 91 6.57 -3.39 25.59
N LEU A 92 5.67 -2.44 25.87
CA LEU A 92 4.28 -2.47 25.41
C LEU A 92 4.27 -2.14 23.91
N ILE A 93 4.22 -3.19 23.08
CA ILE A 93 4.17 -3.10 21.63
C ILE A 93 2.80 -2.59 21.19
N ILE A 94 1.73 -3.29 21.56
CA ILE A 94 0.36 -2.86 21.25
C ILE A 94 -0.23 -2.21 22.51
N PRO A 95 -0.60 -0.91 22.47
CA PRO A 95 -1.19 -0.24 23.61
C PRO A 95 -2.55 -0.85 23.98
N THR A 96 -2.89 -0.82 25.26
CA THR A 96 -4.16 -1.34 25.83
C THR A 96 -5.35 -0.45 25.51
N VAL A 97 -5.66 -0.30 24.22
CA VAL A 97 -6.72 0.58 23.70
C VAL A 97 -7.71 -0.13 22.78
N TYR A 98 -7.41 -1.36 22.36
CA TYR A 98 -8.20 -2.12 21.40
C TYR A 98 -9.20 -3.05 22.10
N ASP A 99 -10.39 -3.18 21.55
CA ASP A 99 -11.41 -4.14 21.97
C ASP A 99 -11.03 -5.57 21.58
N MET A 100 -10.46 -5.72 20.38
CA MET A 100 -9.92 -6.99 19.88
C MET A 100 -8.63 -6.76 19.11
N VAL A 101 -7.71 -7.73 19.23
CA VAL A 101 -6.47 -7.83 18.45
C VAL A 101 -6.40 -9.27 17.98
N TRP A 102 -6.42 -9.47 16.66
CA TRP A 102 -6.25 -10.78 16.04
C TRP A 102 -4.76 -11.17 16.01
N GLU A 103 -4.49 -12.41 15.63
CA GLU A 103 -3.12 -12.89 15.47
C GLU A 103 -2.36 -12.09 14.41
N PHE A 104 -1.04 -12.07 14.55
CA PHE A 104 -0.17 -11.47 13.56
C PHE A 104 0.00 -12.43 12.39
N GLU A 105 -0.34 -11.96 11.19
CA GLU A 105 -0.09 -12.63 9.93
C GLU A 105 0.77 -11.69 9.07
N ASP A 106 1.90 -12.16 8.54
CA ASP A 106 2.85 -11.36 7.75
C ASP A 106 3.28 -10.04 8.44
N GLY A 107 3.44 -10.06 9.77
CA GLY A 107 3.90 -8.90 10.55
C GLY A 107 2.85 -7.81 10.79
N ARG A 108 1.56 -8.12 10.58
CA ARG A 108 0.44 -7.21 10.84
C ARG A 108 -0.68 -7.93 11.57
N ALA A 109 -1.42 -7.20 12.39
CA ALA A 109 -2.60 -7.71 13.08
C ALA A 109 -3.80 -6.83 12.76
N LYS A 110 -4.94 -7.48 12.47
CA LYS A 110 -6.25 -6.83 12.42
C LYS A 110 -6.60 -6.39 13.84
N VAL A 111 -7.20 -5.22 14.00
CA VAL A 111 -7.60 -4.67 15.31
C VAL A 111 -9.01 -4.11 15.26
N LEU A 112 -9.72 -4.18 16.39
CA LEU A 112 -11.03 -3.57 16.59
C LEU A 112 -10.92 -2.52 17.70
N LYS A 113 -11.41 -1.31 17.41
CA LYS A 113 -11.49 -0.21 18.37
C LYS A 113 -12.81 0.52 18.18
N ASN A 114 -13.62 0.59 19.22
CA ASN A 114 -14.91 1.26 19.24
C ASN A 114 -15.84 0.79 18.10
N GLY A 115 -15.84 -0.50 17.81
CA GLY A 115 -16.66 -1.11 16.75
C GLY A 115 -16.15 -0.87 15.33
N LYS A 116 -14.98 -0.25 15.15
CA LYS A 116 -14.34 -0.04 13.84
C LYS A 116 -13.04 -0.82 13.74
N MET A 117 -12.78 -1.34 12.55
CA MET A 117 -11.65 -2.20 12.22
C MET A 117 -10.52 -1.41 11.57
N GLY A 118 -9.30 -1.82 11.87
CA GLY A 118 -8.05 -1.29 11.33
C GLY A 118 -6.95 -2.36 11.36
N PHE A 119 -5.71 -1.94 11.12
CA PHE A 119 -4.54 -2.80 11.20
C PHE A 119 -3.39 -2.08 11.91
N VAL A 120 -2.62 -2.86 12.66
CA VAL A 120 -1.39 -2.44 13.33
C VAL A 120 -0.23 -3.34 12.91
N ASP A 121 0.98 -2.79 12.91
CA ASP A 121 2.21 -3.57 12.68
C ASP A 121 2.71 -4.23 13.97
N MET A 122 3.81 -4.99 13.88
CA MET A 122 4.50 -5.61 15.02
C MET A 122 5.09 -4.62 16.04
N ASN A 123 5.03 -3.32 15.80
CA ASN A 123 5.42 -2.26 16.74
C ASN A 123 4.19 -1.53 17.31
N GLY A 124 2.98 -1.99 16.98
CA GLY A 124 1.71 -1.36 17.36
C GLY A 124 1.38 -0.08 16.61
N TYR A 125 2.10 0.25 15.54
CA TYR A 125 1.79 1.38 14.67
C TYR A 125 0.52 1.07 13.87
N GLU A 126 -0.53 1.85 14.11
CA GLU A 126 -1.81 1.77 13.39
C GLU A 126 -1.67 2.36 11.98
N PHE A 127 -1.22 1.53 11.03
CA PHE A 127 -1.04 1.95 9.64
C PHE A 127 -2.36 1.94 8.84
N ILE A 128 -3.37 1.21 9.30
CA ILE A 128 -4.75 1.34 8.80
C ILE A 128 -5.61 1.75 10.00
N PRO A 129 -6.05 3.03 10.05
CA PRO A 129 -6.86 3.52 11.15
C PRO A 129 -8.12 2.68 11.37
N CYS A 130 -8.55 2.56 12.63
CA CYS A 130 -9.82 1.91 12.98
C CYS A 130 -11.01 2.76 12.52
N GLN A 131 -11.35 2.68 11.23
CA GLN A 131 -12.42 3.48 10.60
C GLN A 131 -13.41 2.67 9.75
N TYR A 132 -13.10 1.40 9.49
CA TYR A 132 -13.92 0.53 8.64
C TYR A 132 -14.89 -0.28 9.46
N ASP A 133 -16.09 -0.50 8.95
CA ASP A 133 -17.06 -1.42 9.57
C ASP A 133 -16.61 -2.87 9.41
N GLN A 134 -16.04 -3.20 8.24
CA GLN A 134 -15.43 -4.50 7.94
C GLN A 134 -14.21 -4.33 7.03
N ILE A 135 -13.20 -5.17 7.23
CA ILE A 135 -12.05 -5.32 6.33
C ILE A 135 -11.84 -6.81 6.07
N TRP A 136 -11.94 -7.20 4.80
CA TRP A 136 -11.60 -8.54 4.33
C TRP A 136 -10.09 -8.71 4.23
N ASP A 137 -9.65 -9.94 4.03
CA ASP A 137 -8.22 -10.22 3.92
C ASP A 137 -7.66 -9.66 2.61
N PHE A 138 -6.34 -9.47 2.60
CA PHE A 138 -5.67 -8.90 1.44
C PHE A 138 -5.48 -9.98 0.37
N GLU A 139 -6.05 -9.75 -0.81
CA GLU A 139 -5.89 -10.56 -2.02
C GLU A 139 -5.27 -9.68 -3.10
N ASP A 140 -4.21 -10.17 -3.76
CA ASP A 140 -3.47 -9.43 -4.80
C ASP A 140 -3.07 -7.99 -4.41
N GLY A 141 -2.73 -7.80 -3.12
CA GLY A 141 -2.28 -6.51 -2.58
C GLY A 141 -3.40 -5.51 -2.28
N LYS A 142 -4.67 -5.92 -2.37
CA LYS A 142 -5.85 -5.10 -2.03
C LYS A 142 -6.75 -5.83 -1.04
N ALA A 143 -7.44 -5.08 -0.19
CA ALA A 143 -8.48 -5.62 0.68
C ALA A 143 -9.80 -4.90 0.37
N ARG A 144 -10.88 -5.68 0.24
CA ARG A 144 -12.23 -5.11 0.22
C ARG A 144 -12.51 -4.50 1.59
N VAL A 145 -13.18 -3.35 1.61
CA VAL A 145 -13.59 -2.67 2.83
C VAL A 145 -15.06 -2.28 2.76
N PHE A 146 -15.68 -2.22 3.93
CA PHE A 146 -17.01 -1.66 4.11
C PHE A 146 -16.93 -0.49 5.08
N ARG A 147 -17.48 0.66 4.68
CA ARG A 147 -17.56 1.85 5.53
C ARG A 147 -18.85 2.60 5.26
N ASN A 148 -19.65 2.84 6.30
CA ASN A 148 -20.84 3.67 6.26
C ASN A 148 -21.84 3.26 5.15
N GLY A 149 -22.00 1.96 4.89
CA GLY A 149 -22.91 1.46 3.84
C GLY A 149 -22.29 1.34 2.45
N GLY A 150 -21.06 1.84 2.25
CA GLY A 150 -20.34 1.77 0.98
C GLY A 150 -19.26 0.69 0.98
N ILE A 151 -19.08 0.05 -0.17
CA ILE A 151 -18.00 -0.89 -0.48
C ILE A 151 -16.89 -0.12 -1.19
N GLY A 152 -15.65 -0.42 -0.81
CA GLY A 152 -14.44 0.08 -1.45
C GLY A 152 -13.31 -0.94 -1.39
N TYR A 153 -12.13 -0.52 -1.81
CA TYR A 153 -10.91 -1.32 -1.75
C TYR A 153 -9.75 -0.46 -1.25
N ILE A 154 -8.97 -1.00 -0.32
CA ILE A 154 -7.73 -0.38 0.16
C ILE A 154 -6.52 -1.18 -0.30
N ASN A 155 -5.37 -0.52 -0.44
CA ASN A 155 -4.09 -1.19 -0.61
C ASN A 155 -3.46 -1.57 0.74
N LEU A 156 -2.30 -2.25 0.71
CA LEU A 156 -1.55 -2.67 1.89
C LEU A 156 -1.17 -1.53 2.84
N ALA A 157 -1.03 -0.30 2.32
CA ALA A 157 -0.74 0.89 3.11
C ALA A 157 -2.00 1.57 3.69
N GLY A 158 -3.20 1.01 3.43
CA GLY A 158 -4.47 1.54 3.93
C GLY A 158 -5.12 2.61 3.06
N PHE A 159 -4.51 2.99 1.94
CA PHE A 159 -5.11 3.96 1.03
C PHE A 159 -6.25 3.34 0.25
N GLU A 160 -7.37 4.05 0.18
CA GLU A 160 -8.51 3.68 -0.67
C GLU A 160 -8.11 3.79 -2.15
N VAL A 161 -7.90 2.63 -2.78
CA VAL A 161 -7.76 2.50 -4.24
C VAL A 161 -9.12 2.67 -4.91
N ILE A 162 -10.17 2.18 -4.25
CA ILE A 162 -11.57 2.41 -4.62
C ILE A 162 -12.27 2.97 -3.39
N PRO A 163 -12.78 4.21 -3.45
CA PRO A 163 -13.45 4.81 -2.31
C PRO A 163 -14.62 3.95 -1.83
N ALA A 164 -14.81 3.89 -0.51
CA ALA A 164 -15.92 3.15 0.10
C ALA A 164 -17.27 3.88 -0.04
N GLU A 165 -17.74 4.06 -1.27
CA GLU A 165 -18.96 4.80 -1.63
C GLU A 165 -19.93 4.03 -2.54
N TYR A 166 -19.53 2.84 -2.98
CA TYR A 166 -20.33 2.03 -3.91
C TYR A 166 -21.27 1.10 -3.15
N GLN A 167 -22.54 1.05 -3.57
CA GLN A 167 -23.51 0.12 -3.01
C GLN A 167 -23.21 -1.33 -3.43
N LYS A 168 -22.63 -1.50 -4.62
CA LYS A 168 -22.16 -2.78 -5.15
C LYS A 168 -20.98 -2.57 -6.08
N ILE A 169 -20.00 -3.45 -5.96
CA ILE A 169 -18.90 -3.63 -6.92
C ILE A 169 -18.98 -5.10 -7.31
N TRP A 170 -19.18 -5.37 -8.59
CA TRP A 170 -19.13 -6.73 -9.12
C TRP A 170 -17.68 -7.18 -9.28
N ASP A 171 -17.47 -8.46 -9.57
CA ASP A 171 -16.13 -9.00 -9.75
C ASP A 171 -15.40 -8.31 -10.91
N PHE A 172 -14.08 -8.23 -10.77
CA PHE A 172 -13.24 -7.65 -11.81
C PHE A 172 -13.07 -8.66 -12.95
N GLU A 173 -13.60 -8.30 -14.11
CA GLU A 173 -13.39 -9.03 -15.36
C GLU A 173 -12.54 -8.18 -16.30
N ASP A 174 -11.45 -8.77 -16.78
CA ASP A 174 -10.57 -8.12 -17.75
C ASP A 174 -9.97 -6.76 -17.33
N GLY A 175 -9.92 -6.51 -16.01
CA GLY A 175 -9.40 -5.28 -15.38
C GLY A 175 -10.44 -4.22 -15.09
N ARG A 176 -11.74 -4.58 -15.16
CA ARG A 176 -12.87 -3.67 -14.96
C ARG A 176 -13.94 -4.33 -14.11
N ALA A 177 -14.69 -3.52 -13.38
CA ALA A 177 -15.83 -3.98 -12.63
C ALA A 177 -17.02 -3.05 -12.86
N MET A 178 -18.20 -3.65 -13.01
CA MET A 178 -19.45 -2.92 -12.91
C MET A 178 -19.63 -2.41 -11.49
N VAL A 179 -20.28 -1.26 -11.36
CA VAL A 179 -20.54 -0.65 -10.06
C VAL A 179 -21.92 -0.05 -9.96
N LEU A 180 -22.47 -0.06 -8.75
CA LEU A 180 -23.74 0.58 -8.41
C LEU A 180 -23.46 1.72 -7.43
N LYS A 181 -23.77 2.94 -7.84
CA LYS A 181 -23.61 4.15 -7.04
C LYS A 181 -24.88 4.99 -7.18
N HIS A 182 -25.50 5.35 -6.06
CA HIS A 182 -26.77 6.09 -6.01
C HIS A 182 -27.89 5.47 -6.89
N GLY A 183 -27.98 4.14 -6.93
CA GLY A 183 -28.95 3.42 -7.75
C GLY A 183 -28.72 3.48 -9.27
N LYS A 184 -27.54 3.94 -9.70
CA LYS A 184 -27.13 3.98 -11.11
C LYS A 184 -25.90 3.10 -11.35
N MET A 185 -25.90 2.44 -12.50
CA MET A 185 -24.82 1.60 -12.96
C MET A 185 -23.75 2.44 -13.67
N GLY A 186 -22.51 2.08 -13.39
CA GLY A 186 -21.31 2.54 -14.08
C GLY A 186 -20.29 1.40 -14.15
N MET A 187 -19.08 1.74 -14.53
CA MET A 187 -17.96 0.80 -14.61
C MET A 187 -16.68 1.53 -14.21
N LEU A 188 -15.84 0.87 -13.42
CA LEU A 188 -14.51 1.37 -13.05
C LEU A 188 -13.43 0.38 -13.45
N ASN A 189 -12.19 0.86 -13.52
CA ASN A 189 -11.02 0.00 -13.65
C ASN A 189 -10.48 -0.42 -12.27
N GLU A 190 -9.50 -1.33 -12.25
CA GLU A 190 -8.83 -1.78 -11.02
C GLU A 190 -8.15 -0.67 -10.20
N ALA A 191 -7.89 0.50 -10.79
CA ALA A 191 -7.36 1.67 -10.11
C ALA A 191 -8.46 2.58 -9.52
N GLY A 192 -9.72 2.16 -9.61
CA GLY A 192 -10.88 2.91 -9.11
C GLY A 192 -11.33 4.08 -9.99
N VAL A 193 -10.74 4.24 -11.18
CA VAL A 193 -11.16 5.26 -12.14
C VAL A 193 -12.46 4.81 -12.79
N GLU A 194 -13.52 5.59 -12.64
CA GLU A 194 -14.78 5.40 -13.37
C GLU A 194 -14.52 5.55 -14.88
N ILE A 195 -14.55 4.45 -15.63
CA ILE A 195 -14.51 4.43 -17.10
C ILE A 195 -15.88 4.85 -17.64
N VAL A 196 -16.93 4.32 -17.03
CA VAL A 196 -18.32 4.67 -17.32
C VAL A 196 -18.88 5.28 -16.04
N PRO A 197 -19.13 6.60 -16.01
CA PRO A 197 -19.73 7.23 -14.84
C PRO A 197 -21.05 6.55 -14.47
N ALA A 198 -21.32 6.44 -13.17
CA ALA A 198 -22.57 5.85 -12.67
C ALA A 198 -23.79 6.75 -13.00
N GLN A 199 -24.34 6.58 -14.20
CA GLN A 199 -25.44 7.39 -14.73
C GLN A 199 -26.54 6.58 -15.43
N TYR A 200 -26.30 5.29 -15.65
CA TYR A 200 -27.22 4.42 -16.38
C TYR A 200 -28.14 3.67 -15.42
N GLN A 201 -29.39 3.45 -15.82
CA GLN A 201 -30.30 2.56 -15.08
C GLN A 201 -29.91 1.09 -15.26
N LYS A 202 -29.43 0.74 -16.46
CA LYS A 202 -28.95 -0.60 -16.80
C LYS A 202 -27.82 -0.48 -17.82
N ILE A 203 -26.82 -1.33 -17.67
CA ILE A 203 -25.77 -1.59 -18.65
C ILE A 203 -25.80 -3.11 -18.85
N TRP A 204 -26.01 -3.55 -20.08
CA TRP A 204 -25.94 -4.97 -20.45
C TRP A 204 -24.49 -5.36 -20.71
N ASP A 205 -24.25 -6.66 -20.92
CA ASP A 205 -22.90 -7.17 -21.18
C ASP A 205 -22.29 -6.55 -22.45
N PHE A 206 -20.97 -6.48 -22.47
CA PHE A 206 -20.24 -5.97 -23.62
C PHE A 206 -20.07 -7.07 -24.67
N GLU A 207 -20.60 -6.83 -25.86
CA GLU A 207 -20.48 -7.68 -27.04
C GLU A 207 -19.86 -6.88 -28.18
N ASP A 208 -18.88 -7.46 -28.88
CA ASP A 208 -18.11 -6.77 -29.94
C ASP A 208 -17.56 -5.39 -29.55
N GLY A 209 -17.26 -5.18 -28.26
CA GLY A 209 -16.72 -3.92 -27.74
C GLY A 209 -17.75 -2.81 -27.52
N MET A 210 -19.04 -3.12 -27.58
CA MET A 210 -20.14 -2.21 -27.24
C MET A 210 -21.07 -2.84 -26.22
N ALA A 211 -21.76 -2.03 -25.43
CA ALA A 211 -22.80 -2.49 -24.51
C ALA A 211 -24.06 -1.65 -24.73
N LYS A 212 -25.21 -2.32 -24.75
CA LYS A 212 -26.52 -1.67 -24.69
C LYS A 212 -26.64 -1.00 -23.32
N VAL A 213 -27.25 0.18 -23.28
CA VAL A 213 -27.43 0.95 -22.05
C VAL A 213 -28.81 1.57 -21.97
N LEU A 214 -29.34 1.71 -20.75
CA LEU A 214 -30.62 2.35 -20.47
C LEU A 214 -30.38 3.63 -19.66
N LYS A 215 -30.77 4.77 -20.22
CA LYS A 215 -30.67 6.08 -19.56
C LYS A 215 -31.97 6.84 -19.77
N ASN A 216 -32.60 7.28 -18.68
CA ASN A 216 -33.87 8.01 -18.69
C ASN A 216 -34.98 7.30 -19.50
N GLY A 217 -35.06 5.97 -19.40
CA GLY A 217 -36.04 5.17 -20.14
C GLY A 217 -35.79 5.05 -21.64
N LYS A 218 -34.62 5.48 -22.13
CA LYS A 218 -34.22 5.35 -23.53
C LYS A 218 -32.94 4.51 -23.65
N MET A 219 -32.89 3.69 -24.69
CA MET A 219 -31.78 2.81 -25.03
C MET A 219 -30.79 3.50 -25.96
N GLY A 220 -29.52 3.14 -25.78
CA GLY A 220 -28.39 3.49 -26.63
C GLY A 220 -27.29 2.42 -26.52
N TYR A 221 -26.13 2.70 -27.11
CA TYR A 221 -24.93 1.87 -26.96
C TYR A 221 -23.75 2.72 -26.55
N ILE A 222 -22.95 2.21 -25.62
CA ILE A 222 -21.63 2.76 -25.29
C ILE A 222 -20.54 1.83 -25.79
N ASN A 223 -19.36 2.39 -26.09
CA ASN A 223 -18.17 1.58 -26.30
C ASN A 223 -17.49 1.23 -24.96
N MET A 224 -16.44 0.42 -25.04
CA MET A 224 -15.58 0.04 -23.91
C MET A 224 -14.90 1.20 -23.16
N ALA A 225 -14.88 2.41 -23.71
CA ALA A 225 -14.39 3.62 -23.06
C ALA A 225 -15.52 4.45 -22.41
N GLY A 226 -16.76 3.97 -22.47
CA GLY A 226 -17.94 4.64 -21.94
C GLY A 226 -18.51 5.76 -22.81
N ALA A 227 -17.95 5.98 -24.00
CA ALA A 227 -18.50 6.95 -24.94
C ALA A 227 -19.76 6.36 -25.59
N GLU A 228 -20.83 7.14 -25.61
CA GLU A 228 -22.06 6.80 -26.34
C GLU A 228 -21.72 6.73 -27.85
N VAL A 229 -21.74 5.52 -28.41
CA VAL A 229 -21.62 5.28 -29.86
C VAL A 229 -22.98 5.51 -30.51
N ILE A 230 -24.04 5.07 -29.83
CA ILE A 230 -25.42 5.32 -30.21
C ILE A 230 -26.07 6.05 -29.02
N PRO A 231 -26.47 7.32 -29.17
CA PRO A 231 -27.08 8.08 -28.09
C PRO A 231 -28.32 7.40 -27.52
N CYS A 232 -28.57 7.59 -26.22
CA CYS A 232 -29.75 7.06 -25.55
C CYS A 232 -31.04 7.80 -25.97
N GLN A 233 -31.60 7.46 -27.14
CA GLN A 233 -32.76 8.13 -27.71
C GLN A 233 -33.89 7.18 -28.17
N TYR A 234 -33.61 5.89 -28.26
CA TYR A 234 -34.55 4.89 -28.76
C TYR A 234 -35.37 4.28 -27.63
N GLN A 235 -36.61 3.89 -27.89
CA GLN A 235 -37.42 3.14 -26.91
C GLN A 235 -36.98 1.67 -26.85
N TYR A 236 -36.51 1.15 -27.98
CA TYR A 236 -35.98 -0.20 -28.11
C TYR A 236 -34.85 -0.23 -29.14
N ILE A 237 -33.83 -1.05 -28.90
CA ILE A 237 -32.81 -1.44 -29.87
C ILE A 237 -32.59 -2.95 -29.72
N SER A 238 -32.76 -3.71 -30.82
CA SER A 238 -32.40 -5.12 -30.87
C SER A 238 -30.88 -5.31 -30.74
N ASP A 239 -30.41 -6.54 -30.62
CA ASP A 239 -28.98 -6.80 -30.79
C ASP A 239 -28.57 -6.65 -32.26
N PHE A 240 -27.26 -6.58 -32.50
CA PHE A 240 -26.71 -6.40 -33.85
C PHE A 240 -26.55 -7.75 -34.54
N GLU A 241 -27.31 -7.95 -35.60
CA GLU A 241 -27.21 -9.10 -36.50
C GLU A 241 -26.64 -8.63 -37.85
N ASP A 242 -25.56 -9.26 -38.32
CA ASP A 242 -24.81 -8.85 -39.51
C ASP A 242 -24.45 -7.34 -39.56
N GLY A 243 -24.29 -6.73 -38.38
CA GLY A 243 -23.93 -5.32 -38.24
C GLY A 243 -25.10 -4.35 -38.29
N ILE A 244 -26.34 -4.84 -38.29
CA ILE A 244 -27.57 -4.05 -38.31
C ILE A 244 -28.40 -4.33 -37.06
N ALA A 245 -28.99 -3.28 -36.48
CA ALA A 245 -29.95 -3.41 -35.38
C ALA A 245 -31.26 -2.70 -35.74
N LYS A 246 -32.38 -3.30 -35.33
CA LYS A 246 -33.72 -2.72 -35.40
C LYS A 246 -33.88 -1.74 -34.23
N VAL A 247 -34.33 -0.54 -34.53
CA VAL A 247 -34.64 0.47 -33.52
C VAL A 247 -36.10 0.91 -33.58
N VAL A 248 -36.68 1.15 -32.41
CA VAL A 248 -38.05 1.67 -32.27
C VAL A 248 -38.01 3.03 -31.59
N ASN A 249 -38.63 4.02 -32.22
CA ASN A 249 -38.86 5.32 -31.60
C ASN A 249 -40.21 5.88 -32.01
N ASN A 250 -41.08 6.15 -31.03
CA ASN A 250 -42.45 6.66 -31.24
C ASN A 250 -43.24 5.82 -32.25
N SER A 251 -43.19 4.49 -32.10
CA SER A 251 -43.84 3.51 -32.98
C SER A 251 -43.32 3.42 -34.42
N ASN A 252 -42.28 4.17 -34.78
CA ASN A 252 -41.57 3.98 -36.04
C ASN A 252 -40.45 2.96 -35.86
N VAL A 253 -40.40 1.98 -36.76
CA VAL A 253 -39.33 1.00 -36.88
C VAL A 253 -38.36 1.49 -37.95
N SER A 254 -37.06 1.50 -37.63
CA SER A 254 -35.99 1.74 -38.59
C SER A 254 -34.79 0.86 -38.27
N TYR A 255 -33.80 0.83 -39.14
CA TYR A 255 -32.59 0.02 -38.98
C TYR A 255 -31.36 0.92 -38.93
N ILE A 256 -30.42 0.60 -38.05
CA ILE A 256 -29.16 1.33 -37.90
C ILE A 256 -27.97 0.38 -37.99
N ASN A 257 -26.83 0.88 -38.48
CA ASN A 257 -25.56 0.17 -38.40
C ASN A 257 -24.91 0.34 -37.00
N LYS A 258 -23.78 -0.33 -36.76
CA LYS A 258 -22.99 -0.23 -35.51
C LYS A 258 -22.49 1.19 -35.16
N ASN A 259 -22.51 2.14 -36.10
CA ASN A 259 -22.18 3.55 -35.86
C ASN A 259 -23.41 4.41 -35.55
N GLY A 260 -24.63 3.84 -35.64
CA GLY A 260 -25.89 4.55 -35.47
C GLY A 260 -26.44 5.20 -36.75
N ASP A 261 -25.83 4.98 -37.91
CA ASP A 261 -26.33 5.52 -39.18
C ASP A 261 -27.51 4.71 -39.70
N ALA A 262 -28.51 5.38 -40.27
CA ALA A 262 -29.70 4.73 -40.83
C ALA A 262 -29.35 3.84 -42.04
N VAL A 263 -29.95 2.65 -42.09
CA VAL A 263 -29.85 1.69 -43.19
C VAL A 263 -31.17 1.70 -43.98
N HIS A 264 -31.11 1.99 -45.28
CA HIS A 264 -32.29 2.25 -46.10
C HIS A 264 -32.81 1.04 -46.91
N ASN A 265 -32.12 -0.10 -46.88
CA ASN A 265 -32.54 -1.31 -47.59
C ASN A 265 -32.25 -2.59 -46.78
N PRO A 266 -33.03 -2.87 -45.72
CA PRO A 266 -32.80 -4.01 -44.84
C PRO A 266 -33.16 -5.37 -45.46
N GLU A 267 -33.89 -5.40 -46.58
CA GLU A 267 -34.39 -6.63 -47.24
C GLU A 267 -33.29 -7.55 -47.83
N GLU A 268 -32.02 -7.13 -47.83
CA GLU A 268 -30.87 -7.98 -48.19
C GLU A 268 -30.31 -8.81 -47.01
N TYR A 269 -30.84 -8.62 -45.80
CA TYR A 269 -30.39 -9.27 -44.57
C TYR A 269 -31.49 -10.19 -44.05
N ASP A 270 -31.13 -11.47 -43.86
CA ASP A 270 -32.03 -12.51 -43.38
C ASP A 270 -32.14 -12.39 -41.85
N PHE A 271 -33.08 -11.56 -41.40
CA PHE A 271 -33.43 -11.48 -39.98
C PHE A 271 -34.36 -12.66 -39.68
N ASP A 272 -33.90 -13.63 -38.90
CA ASP A 272 -34.80 -14.64 -38.33
C ASP A 272 -35.80 -13.86 -37.45
N ASP A 273 -37.07 -13.81 -37.88
CA ASP A 273 -38.17 -13.21 -37.12
C ASP A 273 -38.44 -14.07 -35.86
N GLU A 274 -37.55 -14.01 -34.86
CA GLU A 274 -37.94 -14.30 -33.48
C GLU A 274 -38.78 -13.11 -33.00
N GLU A 275 -40.06 -13.36 -32.72
CA GLU A 275 -40.95 -12.40 -32.05
C GLU A 275 -40.39 -12.09 -30.66
N ASP A 276 -39.47 -11.12 -30.58
CA ASP A 276 -39.08 -10.51 -29.31
C ASP A 276 -40.29 -9.78 -28.74
N GLU A 277 -40.97 -10.42 -27.78
CA GLU A 277 -42.03 -9.80 -26.99
C GLU A 277 -41.54 -8.47 -26.44
N THR A 278 -42.24 -7.37 -26.78
CA THR A 278 -41.96 -6.05 -26.22
C THR A 278 -42.31 -6.05 -24.73
N GLU A 279 -41.40 -6.52 -23.88
CA GLU A 279 -41.54 -6.42 -22.43
C GLU A 279 -41.50 -4.94 -22.04
N THR A 280 -42.66 -4.41 -21.66
CA THR A 280 -42.80 -3.04 -21.18
C THR A 280 -42.37 -3.04 -19.71
N TYR A 281 -41.11 -2.70 -19.42
CA TYR A 281 -40.60 -2.68 -18.05
C TYR A 281 -41.12 -1.46 -17.27
N GLU A 282 -42.18 -1.63 -16.48
CA GLU A 282 -42.52 -0.70 -15.39
C GLU A 282 -41.57 -0.94 -14.21
N TYR A 283 -40.63 0.00 -13.98
CA TYR A 283 -39.79 0.00 -12.79
C TYR A 283 -40.49 0.74 -11.63
N SER A 284 -41.01 -0.01 -10.66
CA SER A 284 -41.16 0.48 -9.29
C SER A 284 -39.99 -0.01 -8.45
N THR A 285 -39.15 0.91 -7.97
CA THR A 285 -38.07 0.57 -7.04
C THR A 285 -38.66 0.33 -5.65
N GLU A 286 -38.89 -0.93 -5.28
CA GLU A 286 -38.97 -1.33 -3.88
C GLU A 286 -37.57 -1.65 -3.36
N ILE A 287 -37.09 -0.86 -2.41
CA ILE A 287 -35.88 -1.13 -1.65
C ILE A 287 -36.20 -2.25 -0.66
N ASN A 288 -35.87 -3.49 -1.02
CA ASN A 288 -36.03 -4.62 -0.11
C ASN A 288 -34.81 -4.75 0.81
N HIS A 289 -35.00 -4.41 2.08
CA HIS A 289 -34.02 -4.60 3.14
C HIS A 289 -34.22 -6.00 3.72
N ASN A 290 -33.61 -7.03 3.11
CA ASN A 290 -33.17 -8.31 3.71
C ASN A 290 -32.95 -9.38 2.61
N ASP A 291 -31.69 -9.62 2.24
CA ASP A 291 -31.30 -10.72 1.34
C ASP A 291 -31.46 -12.08 2.06
N ARG A 292 -32.58 -12.74 1.83
CA ARG A 292 -32.76 -14.18 2.07
C ARG A 292 -33.55 -14.78 0.91
N GLU A 293 -32.93 -15.67 0.16
CA GLU A 293 -33.60 -16.46 -0.87
C GLU A 293 -33.51 -17.95 -0.50
N VAL A 294 -34.66 -18.62 -0.42
CA VAL A 294 -34.78 -20.04 -0.07
C VAL A 294 -34.90 -20.84 -1.36
N ILE A 295 -33.89 -21.65 -1.68
CA ILE A 295 -33.84 -22.45 -2.91
C ILE A 295 -34.22 -23.90 -2.55
N SER A 296 -35.52 -24.20 -2.65
CA SER A 296 -36.17 -25.52 -2.49
C SER A 296 -36.23 -26.12 -1.08
N LYS A 297 -37.24 -26.97 -0.86
CA LYS A 297 -37.56 -27.61 0.43
C LYS A 297 -37.79 -29.10 0.20
N ASP A 298 -36.75 -29.91 0.33
CA ASP A 298 -36.89 -31.35 0.51
C ASP A 298 -36.58 -31.72 1.97
N LYS A 299 -37.31 -32.73 2.45
CA LYS A 299 -37.83 -32.79 3.84
C LYS A 299 -36.83 -32.78 5.00
N ASP A 300 -35.52 -32.94 4.81
CA ASP A 300 -34.55 -32.95 5.92
C ASP A 300 -33.28 -32.12 5.69
N THR A 301 -33.23 -31.26 4.65
CA THR A 301 -32.05 -30.42 4.39
C THR A 301 -32.43 -29.03 3.90
N THR A 302 -31.96 -28.00 4.60
CA THR A 302 -32.07 -26.60 4.15
C THR A 302 -30.70 -26.15 3.63
N LYS A 303 -30.62 -25.79 2.35
CA LYS A 303 -29.41 -25.21 1.75
C LYS A 303 -29.50 -23.70 1.72
N ILE A 304 -28.46 -23.03 2.22
CA ILE A 304 -28.38 -21.57 2.24
C ILE A 304 -27.07 -21.15 1.57
N ARG A 305 -27.15 -20.20 0.63
CA ARG A 305 -25.99 -19.58 0.02
C ARG A 305 -25.73 -18.23 0.69
N LEU A 306 -24.54 -18.07 1.27
CA LEU A 306 -24.09 -16.81 1.88
C LEU A 306 -22.66 -16.53 1.40
N PHE A 307 -22.44 -15.35 0.84
CA PHE A 307 -21.10 -14.86 0.44
C PHE A 307 -20.31 -15.85 -0.44
N GLY A 308 -20.96 -16.50 -1.40
CA GLY A 308 -20.30 -17.41 -2.35
C GLY A 308 -19.94 -18.80 -1.81
N SER A 309 -20.35 -19.14 -0.59
CA SER A 309 -20.20 -20.49 -0.02
C SER A 309 -21.57 -21.17 0.17
N ASP A 310 -21.66 -22.46 -0.15
CA ASP A 310 -22.86 -23.27 0.07
C ASP A 310 -22.84 -23.83 1.51
N MET A 311 -23.92 -23.65 2.26
CA MET A 311 -24.11 -24.16 3.62
C MET A 311 -25.29 -25.14 3.66
N ASP A 312 -25.03 -26.38 4.09
CA ASP A 312 -26.07 -27.39 4.33
C ASP A 312 -26.44 -27.41 5.82
N ILE A 313 -27.72 -27.15 6.14
CA ILE A 313 -28.29 -27.34 7.47
C ILE A 313 -29.07 -28.65 7.46
N ILE A 314 -28.55 -29.64 8.20
CA ILE A 314 -29.21 -30.93 8.41
C ILE A 314 -29.81 -30.91 9.81
N ALA A 315 -31.13 -30.94 9.88
CA ALA A 315 -31.88 -31.05 11.13
C ALA A 315 -32.41 -32.47 11.26
N ASP A 316 -32.13 -33.10 12.40
CA ASP A 316 -32.73 -34.37 12.80
C ASP A 316 -33.39 -34.17 14.17
N ASP A 317 -34.33 -35.03 14.56
CA ASP A 317 -35.29 -34.80 15.67
C ASP A 317 -34.65 -34.47 17.04
N ASN A 318 -33.34 -34.68 17.21
CA ASN A 318 -32.60 -34.41 18.45
C ASN A 318 -31.32 -33.57 18.29
N SER A 319 -30.95 -33.08 17.10
CA SER A 319 -29.79 -32.16 16.95
C SER A 319 -29.76 -31.43 15.62
N THR A 320 -29.32 -30.17 15.64
CA THR A 320 -28.94 -29.42 14.42
C THR A 320 -27.43 -29.54 14.23
N LYS A 321 -26.98 -30.09 13.10
CA LYS A 321 -25.55 -30.15 12.74
C LYS A 321 -25.24 -29.16 11.62
N LEU A 322 -24.19 -28.37 11.82
CA LEU A 322 -23.60 -27.47 10.83
C LEU A 322 -22.41 -28.17 10.18
N SER A 323 -22.44 -28.40 8.86
CA SER A 323 -21.29 -28.93 8.13
C SER A 323 -20.86 -27.94 7.03
N PHE A 324 -19.58 -27.59 7.02
CA PHE A 324 -18.96 -26.80 5.97
C PHE A 324 -18.31 -27.77 4.99
N GLN A 325 -18.85 -27.91 3.77
CA GLN A 325 -18.14 -28.62 2.71
C GLN A 325 -17.19 -27.65 2.01
N LYS A 326 -15.89 -27.84 2.21
CA LYS A 326 -14.87 -27.24 1.35
C LYS A 326 -14.86 -28.07 0.07
N ARG A 327 -15.28 -27.50 -1.06
CA ARG A 327 -15.12 -28.15 -2.36
C ARG A 327 -13.62 -28.36 -2.59
N SER A 328 -13.19 -29.62 -2.66
CA SER A 328 -11.91 -30.00 -3.22
C SER A 328 -12.02 -29.89 -4.74
N ASP A 329 -11.18 -29.06 -5.34
CA ASP A 329 -11.05 -28.85 -6.80
C ASP A 329 -10.47 -30.09 -7.50
N ASP A 330 -11.17 -31.23 -7.48
CA ASP A 330 -10.66 -32.49 -8.06
C ASP A 330 -11.57 -33.18 -9.08
N ASP A 331 -12.70 -32.58 -9.49
CA ASP A 331 -13.53 -33.15 -10.56
C ASP A 331 -13.94 -32.08 -11.59
N ASP A 332 -12.97 -31.66 -12.41
CA ASP A 332 -13.27 -31.27 -13.79
C ASP A 332 -12.10 -31.58 -14.72
N ASN A 333 -11.80 -32.87 -14.83
CA ASN A 333 -10.83 -33.40 -15.78
C ASN A 333 -11.47 -33.52 -17.17
N ARG A 334 -11.74 -32.37 -17.81
CA ARG A 334 -11.85 -32.28 -19.27
C ARG A 334 -10.73 -31.40 -19.80
N ILE A 335 -9.77 -32.07 -20.42
CA ILE A 335 -8.57 -31.52 -21.05
C ILE A 335 -8.98 -30.49 -22.12
N ILE A 336 -8.98 -29.21 -21.74
CA ILE A 336 -8.59 -28.13 -22.64
C ILE A 336 -7.32 -27.55 -22.02
N LYS A 337 -6.16 -27.97 -22.55
CA LYS A 337 -4.89 -27.28 -22.32
C LYS A 337 -4.94 -25.88 -22.97
N ARG A 338 -5.71 -24.96 -22.40
CA ARG A 338 -5.42 -23.53 -22.54
C ARG A 338 -4.15 -23.31 -21.72
N LYS A 339 -3.01 -23.22 -22.41
CA LYS A 339 -1.79 -22.65 -21.81
C LYS A 339 -2.19 -21.34 -21.15
N LYS A 340 -2.26 -21.29 -19.80
CA LYS A 340 -2.21 -20.02 -19.07
C LYS A 340 -0.94 -19.33 -19.57
N LYS A 341 -1.10 -18.31 -20.40
CA LYS A 341 0.01 -17.40 -20.70
C LYS A 341 0.34 -16.74 -19.38
N ASP A 342 1.55 -16.93 -18.87
CA ASP A 342 2.06 -16.20 -17.71
C ASP A 342 1.81 -14.69 -17.94
N LYS A 343 0.90 -14.11 -17.16
CA LYS A 343 0.67 -12.66 -17.16
C LYS A 343 1.93 -12.05 -16.57
N ARG A 344 2.68 -11.28 -17.36
CA ARG A 344 3.89 -10.60 -16.88
C ARG A 344 3.51 -9.51 -15.89
N ARG A 345 4.15 -9.51 -14.72
CA ARG A 345 4.02 -8.45 -13.73
C ARG A 345 5.01 -7.34 -14.10
N PHE A 346 4.52 -6.09 -14.14
CA PHE A 346 5.39 -4.92 -14.27
C PHE A 346 6.28 -4.82 -13.03
N ASP A 347 7.56 -4.53 -13.26
CA ASP A 347 8.62 -4.63 -12.27
C ASP A 347 9.56 -3.43 -12.46
N GLY A 348 9.47 -2.44 -11.58
CA GLY A 348 10.00 -1.09 -11.77
C GLY A 348 11.47 -0.94 -11.38
N HIS A 349 11.97 0.29 -11.51
CA HIS A 349 13.38 0.59 -11.26
C HIS A 349 13.58 1.85 -10.41
N TYR A 350 13.46 1.68 -9.10
CA TYR A 350 13.66 2.70 -8.08
C TYR A 350 14.44 2.17 -6.85
N TRP A 351 14.14 0.98 -6.33
CA TRP A 351 14.84 0.38 -5.17
C TRP A 351 16.34 0.23 -5.43
N GLY A 352 17.20 0.71 -4.53
CA GLY A 352 18.64 0.61 -4.71
C GLY A 352 19.37 1.85 -4.22
N MET A 353 20.44 2.22 -4.90
CA MET A 353 21.27 3.35 -4.49
C MET A 353 21.53 4.30 -5.66
N ASP A 354 21.24 5.58 -5.44
CA ASP A 354 21.58 6.68 -6.34
C ASP A 354 22.89 7.33 -5.86
N LEU A 355 23.84 7.55 -6.77
CA LEU A 355 25.08 8.29 -6.55
C LEU A 355 25.19 9.38 -7.59
N GLY A 356 25.25 10.64 -7.17
CA GLY A 356 25.25 11.76 -8.11
C GLY A 356 25.97 12.99 -7.60
N PHE A 357 26.02 13.99 -8.47
CA PHE A 357 26.43 15.35 -8.13
C PHE A 357 25.19 16.19 -7.91
N ASN A 358 25.21 17.04 -6.88
CA ASN A 358 24.15 17.99 -6.60
C ASN A 358 24.65 19.43 -6.73
N ASN A 359 23.76 20.30 -7.22
CA ASN A 359 23.95 21.74 -7.35
C ASN A 359 22.60 22.44 -7.10
N TYR A 360 22.50 23.73 -7.44
CA TYR A 360 21.24 24.45 -7.55
C TYR A 360 21.30 25.50 -8.66
N LEU A 361 20.13 25.89 -9.15
CA LEU A 361 19.93 26.99 -10.08
C LEU A 361 19.44 28.23 -9.33
N ASN A 362 19.76 29.41 -9.83
CA ASN A 362 19.15 30.66 -9.37
C ASN A 362 17.68 30.77 -9.86
N ALA A 363 17.01 31.88 -9.53
CA ALA A 363 15.64 32.15 -9.93
C ALA A 363 15.43 32.22 -11.47
N ASP A 364 16.47 32.56 -12.22
CA ASP A 364 16.49 32.59 -13.69
C ASP A 364 16.78 31.21 -14.32
N GLY A 365 17.04 30.18 -13.51
CA GLY A 365 17.36 28.83 -13.98
C GLY A 365 18.83 28.64 -14.39
N GLU A 366 19.73 29.53 -13.96
CA GLU A 366 21.16 29.46 -14.27
C GLU A 366 21.97 28.86 -13.10
N LEU A 367 23.09 28.21 -13.42
CA LEU A 367 24.05 27.74 -12.40
C LEU A 367 24.91 28.88 -11.81
N SER A 368 24.93 30.05 -12.46
CA SER A 368 25.57 31.27 -11.97
C SER A 368 24.77 31.86 -10.82
N LEU A 369 25.45 32.20 -9.72
CA LEU A 369 24.83 32.95 -8.63
C LEU A 369 24.95 34.46 -8.89
N TYR A 370 24.01 35.23 -8.35
CA TYR A 370 24.15 36.67 -8.30
C TYR A 370 25.34 37.05 -7.38
N PRO A 371 26.03 38.19 -7.63
CA PRO A 371 27.22 38.56 -6.87
C PRO A 371 27.03 38.59 -5.33
N GLU A 372 25.85 38.99 -4.87
CA GLU A 372 25.45 39.01 -3.46
C GLU A 372 25.32 37.62 -2.84
N ASP A 373 25.09 36.59 -3.65
CA ASP A 373 24.86 35.21 -3.23
C ASP A 373 26.10 34.33 -3.42
N ASP A 374 27.23 34.90 -3.85
CA ASP A 374 28.48 34.17 -4.13
C ASP A 374 28.99 33.38 -2.91
N PHE A 375 28.60 33.77 -1.69
CA PHE A 375 28.92 33.00 -0.49
C PHE A 375 28.37 31.56 -0.50
N LEU A 376 27.39 31.29 -1.35
CA LEU A 376 26.81 29.98 -1.63
C LEU A 376 27.46 29.29 -2.84
N SER A 377 28.48 29.83 -3.49
CA SER A 377 29.13 29.17 -4.63
C SER A 377 29.66 27.77 -4.27
N LEU A 378 29.38 26.79 -5.13
CA LEU A 378 29.64 25.37 -4.87
C LEU A 378 30.80 24.81 -5.70
N ASN A 379 31.64 24.04 -5.01
CA ASN A 379 32.51 23.08 -5.65
C ASN A 379 31.66 21.93 -6.21
N THR A 380 31.23 22.06 -7.46
CA THR A 380 30.29 21.13 -8.09
C THR A 380 30.82 19.69 -8.08
N GLY A 381 32.10 19.50 -8.43
CA GLY A 381 32.73 18.16 -8.45
C GLY A 381 32.94 17.50 -7.08
N LYS A 382 32.71 18.23 -5.98
CA LYS A 382 32.77 17.71 -4.60
C LYS A 382 31.43 17.79 -3.87
N SER A 383 30.37 18.24 -4.55
CA SER A 383 29.01 18.29 -4.04
C SER A 383 28.29 17.01 -4.47
N ILE A 384 28.01 16.15 -3.49
CA ILE A 384 27.64 14.74 -3.74
C ILE A 384 26.29 14.44 -3.12
N GLU A 385 25.43 13.82 -3.92
CA GLU A 385 24.19 13.18 -3.52
C GLU A 385 24.39 11.67 -3.38
N VAL A 386 23.90 11.13 -2.28
CA VAL A 386 23.71 9.69 -2.09
C VAL A 386 22.26 9.46 -1.68
N SER A 387 21.49 8.72 -2.48
CA SER A 387 20.15 8.29 -2.08
C SER A 387 20.12 6.78 -1.85
N LEU A 388 19.55 6.38 -0.73
CA LEU A 388 19.21 4.98 -0.45
C LEU A 388 17.71 4.82 -0.67
N ASN A 389 17.32 4.17 -1.76
CA ASN A 389 15.92 3.93 -2.10
C ASN A 389 15.52 2.59 -1.48
N LEU A 390 14.84 2.68 -0.33
CA LEU A 390 14.65 1.58 0.63
C LEU A 390 13.30 0.87 0.49
N TRP A 391 12.44 1.31 -0.42
CA TRP A 391 11.19 0.63 -0.70
C TRP A 391 10.69 1.05 -2.06
N GLU A 392 10.06 0.10 -2.76
CA GLU A 392 9.48 0.30 -4.08
C GLU A 392 8.13 -0.40 -4.17
N GLN A 393 7.20 0.23 -4.87
CA GLN A 393 5.92 -0.33 -5.25
C GLN A 393 5.66 -0.07 -6.72
N ASP A 394 5.40 -1.16 -7.42
CA ASP A 394 5.14 -1.18 -8.86
C ASP A 394 3.65 -1.34 -9.12
N ILE A 395 3.10 -0.48 -9.98
CA ILE A 395 1.70 -0.46 -10.39
C ILE A 395 1.66 -0.68 -11.90
N SER A 396 1.33 -1.90 -12.32
CA SER A 396 1.23 -2.23 -13.74
C SER A 396 0.07 -1.50 -14.42
N LEU A 397 0.33 -0.91 -15.58
CA LEU A 397 -0.68 -0.29 -16.45
C LEU A 397 -0.91 -1.04 -17.76
N SER A 398 -0.11 -2.08 -18.05
CA SER A 398 -0.26 -2.86 -19.28
C SER A 398 -0.30 -4.37 -19.01
N ARG A 399 -1.13 -5.09 -19.78
CA ARG A 399 -1.18 -6.57 -19.75
C ARG A 399 0.16 -7.22 -20.16
N LYS A 400 1.03 -6.47 -20.84
CA LYS A 400 2.38 -6.91 -21.23
C LYS A 400 3.41 -6.72 -20.10
N GLY A 401 3.04 -6.03 -19.02
CA GLY A 401 3.92 -5.75 -17.88
C GLY A 401 5.06 -4.79 -18.21
N ASN A 402 4.90 -3.95 -19.22
CA ASN A 402 5.99 -3.11 -19.76
C ASN A 402 5.74 -1.60 -19.62
N ILE A 403 4.63 -1.22 -18.98
CA ILE A 403 4.26 0.16 -18.69
C ILE A 403 3.64 0.15 -17.29
N GLY A 404 4.04 1.09 -16.44
CA GLY A 404 3.52 1.17 -15.09
C GLY A 404 3.90 2.46 -14.37
N PHE A 405 3.37 2.63 -13.16
CA PHE A 405 3.89 3.61 -12.20
C PHE A 405 4.82 2.92 -11.21
N VAL A 406 5.89 3.61 -10.85
CA VAL A 406 6.85 3.23 -9.80
C VAL A 406 6.80 4.29 -8.72
N THR A 407 6.53 3.88 -7.49
CA THR A 407 6.62 4.73 -6.30
C THR A 407 7.48 4.06 -5.24
N GLY A 408 7.86 4.77 -4.20
CA GLY A 408 8.78 4.24 -3.21
C GLY A 408 9.09 5.20 -2.08
N LEU A 409 10.03 4.78 -1.22
CA LEU A 409 10.60 5.62 -0.17
C LEU A 409 12.12 5.55 -0.22
N GLY A 410 12.75 6.71 -0.04
CA GLY A 410 14.21 6.83 -0.02
C GLY A 410 14.73 7.79 1.05
N LEU A 411 16.02 7.67 1.34
CA LEU A 411 16.77 8.60 2.17
C LEU A 411 17.83 9.28 1.31
N THR A 412 17.66 10.56 1.02
CA THR A 412 18.58 11.34 0.20
C THR A 412 19.48 12.21 1.07
N PHE A 413 20.78 11.95 1.00
CA PHE A 413 21.84 12.72 1.64
C PHE A 413 22.47 13.63 0.60
N ASN A 414 22.36 14.95 0.79
CA ASN A 414 23.06 15.92 -0.05
C ASN A 414 24.22 16.54 0.72
N ASN A 415 25.37 16.67 0.06
CA ASN A 415 26.49 17.46 0.52
C ASN A 415 26.72 18.60 -0.45
N TYR A 416 26.43 19.82 -0.03
CA TYR A 416 26.74 21.05 -0.76
C TYR A 416 28.10 21.56 -0.29
N ARG A 417 29.13 21.37 -1.11
CA ARG A 417 30.50 21.75 -0.78
C ARG A 417 30.76 23.17 -1.26
N PHE A 418 30.93 24.13 -0.37
CA PHE A 418 31.20 25.51 -0.77
C PHE A 418 32.64 25.66 -1.29
N ASP A 419 32.79 26.52 -2.30
CA ASP A 419 34.11 26.97 -2.81
C ASP A 419 34.72 28.05 -1.92
N ASN A 420 33.87 28.88 -1.32
CA ASN A 420 34.28 29.98 -0.46
C ASN A 420 34.52 29.52 0.99
N PRO A 421 35.39 30.23 1.75
CA PRO A 421 35.77 29.84 3.11
C PRO A 421 34.74 30.25 4.18
N TYR A 422 33.45 30.12 3.84
CA TYR A 422 32.36 30.60 4.67
C TYR A 422 31.59 29.44 5.30
N THR A 423 31.03 29.66 6.50
CA THR A 423 29.99 28.80 7.04
C THR A 423 28.68 29.57 7.15
N LEU A 424 27.57 28.86 7.03
CA LEU A 424 26.25 29.47 7.13
C LEU A 424 25.90 29.75 8.59
N THR A 425 25.37 30.95 8.81
CA THR A 425 24.87 31.44 10.09
C THR A 425 23.51 32.11 9.89
N LYS A 426 22.97 32.72 10.94
CA LYS A 426 21.82 33.61 10.84
C LYS A 426 22.19 34.97 11.40
N ASP A 427 21.68 36.03 10.78
CA ASP A 427 21.80 37.37 11.34
C ASP A 427 20.77 37.61 12.46
N ASP A 428 20.83 38.80 13.07
CA ASP A 428 19.94 39.21 14.18
C ASP A 428 18.46 39.24 13.78
N MET A 429 18.17 39.35 12.49
CA MET A 429 16.81 39.35 11.93
C MET A 429 16.37 37.95 11.49
N GLY A 430 17.23 36.94 11.64
CA GLY A 430 16.97 35.54 11.31
C GLY A 430 17.14 35.19 9.83
N TYR A 431 17.71 36.07 9.01
CA TYR A 431 18.04 35.80 7.60
C TYR A 431 19.30 34.96 7.51
N LEU A 432 19.43 34.20 6.41
CA LEU A 432 20.63 33.44 6.13
C LEU A 432 21.80 34.41 5.95
N SER A 433 22.84 34.18 6.73
CA SER A 433 24.08 34.95 6.66
C SER A 433 25.25 33.99 6.61
N TYR A 434 26.47 34.54 6.60
CA TYR A 434 27.68 33.77 6.59
C TYR A 434 28.73 34.38 7.51
N SER A 435 29.63 33.53 8.01
CA SER A 435 30.83 33.97 8.73
C SER A 435 32.08 33.41 8.07
N VAL A 436 33.13 34.24 8.01
CA VAL A 436 34.45 33.84 7.52
C VAL A 436 35.10 32.91 8.53
N ILE A 437 35.66 31.80 8.04
CA ILE A 437 36.44 30.89 8.88
C ILE A 437 37.92 31.29 8.80
N ASP A 438 38.46 31.74 9.93
CA ASP A 438 39.89 32.02 10.07
C ASP A 438 40.71 30.73 10.19
N GLY A 439 41.87 30.69 9.52
CA GLY A 439 42.83 29.59 9.58
C GLY A 439 42.96 28.77 8.30
N ASN A 440 43.70 27.66 8.37
CA ASN A 440 43.96 26.81 7.22
C ASN A 440 42.78 25.87 6.95
N LEU A 441 41.83 26.34 6.15
CA LEU A 441 40.58 25.64 5.85
C LEU A 441 40.80 24.48 4.85
N ASP A 442 40.42 23.26 5.26
CA ASP A 442 40.37 22.08 4.37
C ASP A 442 39.00 22.00 3.68
N LYS A 443 37.91 22.27 4.41
CA LYS A 443 36.55 22.30 3.85
C LYS A 443 35.50 23.00 4.69
N THR A 444 34.53 23.59 4.02
CA THR A 444 33.21 23.94 4.56
C THR A 444 32.12 23.26 3.72
N LYS A 445 31.02 22.83 4.31
CA LYS A 445 29.88 22.27 3.57
C LYS A 445 28.58 22.38 4.35
N LEU A 446 27.47 22.39 3.63
CA LEU A 446 26.13 22.14 4.15
C LEU A 446 25.73 20.69 3.82
N THR A 447 25.27 19.95 4.82
CA THR A 447 24.76 18.59 4.66
C THR A 447 23.29 18.54 5.03
N THR A 448 22.48 17.92 4.17
CA THR A 448 21.05 17.69 4.42
C THR A 448 20.70 16.21 4.26
N LEU A 449 19.64 15.79 4.93
CA LEU A 449 19.02 14.47 4.83
C LEU A 449 17.51 14.66 4.66
N TYR A 450 16.97 14.12 3.58
CA TYR A 450 15.54 14.11 3.28
C TYR A 450 15.02 12.67 3.23
N LEU A 451 13.82 12.45 3.75
CA LEU A 451 12.95 11.34 3.34
C LEU A 451 12.36 11.71 1.99
N THR A 452 12.48 10.86 0.97
CA THR A 452 12.00 11.13 -0.38
C THR A 452 10.99 10.09 -0.83
N ALA A 453 10.04 10.50 -1.67
CA ALA A 453 9.03 9.63 -2.25
C ALA A 453 8.75 10.06 -3.70
N PRO A 454 8.99 9.20 -4.71
CA PRO A 454 8.69 9.51 -6.09
C PRO A 454 7.34 8.94 -6.54
N ILE A 455 6.81 9.47 -7.63
CA ILE A 455 5.74 8.87 -8.42
C ILE A 455 6.20 9.00 -9.88
N LEU A 456 6.75 7.92 -10.45
CA LEU A 456 7.33 7.90 -11.78
C LEU A 456 6.47 7.04 -12.70
N PHE A 457 6.14 7.54 -13.88
CA PHE A 457 5.63 6.72 -14.96
C PHE A 457 6.81 6.09 -15.71
N GLU A 458 6.78 4.78 -15.93
CA GLU A 458 7.88 4.03 -16.53
C GLU A 458 7.43 3.24 -17.77
N LEU A 459 8.27 3.29 -18.81
CA LEU A 459 8.15 2.56 -20.06
C LEU A 459 9.33 1.60 -20.22
N GLN A 460 9.04 0.31 -20.41
CA GLN A 460 10.03 -0.75 -20.63
C GLN A 460 9.91 -1.28 -22.06
N PHE A 461 11.03 -1.26 -22.81
CA PHE A 461 10.99 -1.44 -24.26
C PHE A 461 11.32 -2.86 -24.73
N ASN A 462 12.07 -3.66 -23.95
CA ASN A 462 12.50 -4.97 -24.45
C ASN A 462 12.93 -5.98 -23.37
N SER A 463 12.09 -6.29 -22.38
CA SER A 463 12.47 -7.30 -21.39
C SER A 463 11.32 -8.18 -20.91
N LYS A 464 11.71 -9.38 -20.47
CA LYS A 464 10.86 -10.29 -19.71
C LYS A 464 10.93 -10.01 -18.19
N ASN A 465 11.99 -9.32 -17.74
CA ASN A 465 12.39 -9.04 -16.34
C ASN A 465 12.90 -7.56 -16.21
N ARG A 466 13.46 -7.15 -15.06
CA ARG A 466 14.12 -5.83 -14.85
C ARG A 466 15.36 -5.54 -15.73
N ASP A 467 15.81 -6.49 -16.56
CA ASP A 467 17.07 -6.32 -17.30
C ASP A 467 16.96 -5.48 -18.60
N GLY A 468 15.81 -4.86 -18.81
CA GLY A 468 15.46 -4.16 -20.04
C GLY A 468 15.98 -2.73 -20.11
N PHE A 469 15.94 -2.18 -21.32
CA PHE A 469 15.96 -0.72 -21.47
C PHE A 469 14.63 -0.14 -20.99
N TYR A 470 14.70 0.89 -20.15
CA TYR A 470 13.54 1.61 -19.66
C TYR A 470 13.79 3.11 -19.55
N ILE A 471 12.70 3.86 -19.55
CA ILE A 471 12.68 5.29 -19.26
C ILE A 471 11.58 5.51 -18.24
N SER A 472 11.88 6.26 -17.17
CA SER A 472 10.88 6.72 -16.22
C SER A 472 10.93 8.22 -16.01
N ALA A 473 9.77 8.83 -15.79
CA ALA A 473 9.65 10.26 -15.53
C ALA A 473 8.44 10.54 -14.63
N GLY A 474 8.57 11.49 -13.72
CA GLY A 474 7.46 11.90 -12.87
C GLY A 474 7.84 12.82 -11.73
N GLY A 475 6.97 12.89 -10.73
CA GLY A 475 7.15 13.76 -9.57
C GLY A 475 8.01 13.12 -8.49
N ILE A 476 8.71 13.95 -7.72
CA ILE A 476 9.37 13.54 -6.48
C ILE A 476 9.09 14.56 -5.39
N MET A 477 8.82 14.08 -4.19
CA MET A 477 8.67 14.90 -3.00
C MET A 477 9.69 14.49 -1.94
N GLY A 478 10.01 15.38 -1.02
CA GLY A 478 10.84 15.06 0.12
C GLY A 478 10.61 15.94 1.34
N TYR A 479 10.80 15.36 2.51
CA TYR A 479 10.69 16.01 3.81
C TYR A 479 12.03 15.98 4.54
N LYS A 480 12.52 17.14 4.97
CA LYS A 480 13.83 17.32 5.61
C LYS A 480 13.81 16.69 7.00
N LEU A 481 14.71 15.74 7.22
CA LEU A 481 14.88 15.10 8.53
C LEU A 481 15.98 15.76 9.35
N LYS A 482 17.11 16.09 8.71
CA LYS A 482 18.29 16.64 9.38
C LYS A 482 19.08 17.58 8.47
N SER A 483 19.71 18.57 9.08
CA SER A 483 20.68 19.45 8.44
C SER A 483 21.80 19.83 9.41
N HIS A 484 23.01 20.00 8.87
CA HIS A 484 24.15 20.54 9.62
C HIS A 484 25.15 21.18 8.67
N THR A 485 25.82 22.24 9.10
CA THR A 485 27.06 22.69 8.48
C THR A 485 28.23 21.87 9.03
N LYS A 486 29.31 21.79 8.27
CA LYS A 486 30.56 21.17 8.72
C LYS A 486 31.76 21.96 8.22
N VAL A 487 32.57 22.42 9.15
CA VAL A 487 33.83 23.10 8.89
C VAL A 487 34.98 22.18 9.31
N VAL A 488 36.03 22.12 8.50
CA VAL A 488 37.25 21.35 8.79
C VAL A 488 38.44 22.23 8.52
N THR A 489 39.25 22.44 9.55
CA THR A 489 40.52 23.18 9.49
C THR A 489 41.67 22.22 9.74
N LYS A 490 42.86 22.56 9.21
CA LYS A 490 44.07 21.76 9.34
C LYS A 490 45.21 22.61 9.90
N ASN A 491 45.50 22.46 11.18
CA ASN A 491 46.60 23.17 11.84
C ASN A 491 47.67 22.14 12.22
N ASP A 492 48.94 22.39 11.86
CA ASP A 492 50.10 21.56 12.19
C ASP A 492 49.96 20.06 11.85
N GLY A 493 49.21 19.73 10.80
CA GLY A 493 48.97 18.36 10.36
C GLY A 493 47.71 17.70 10.96
N GLU A 494 47.17 18.24 12.05
CA GLU A 494 45.95 17.75 12.70
C GLU A 494 44.68 18.37 12.11
N LYS A 495 43.63 17.57 11.96
CA LYS A 495 42.33 18.03 11.42
C LYS A 495 41.33 18.25 12.55
N SER A 496 40.87 19.48 12.71
CA SER A 496 39.69 19.79 13.54
C SER A 496 38.42 19.72 12.70
N LYS A 497 37.31 19.27 13.29
CA LYS A 497 36.01 19.14 12.62
C LYS A 497 34.93 19.75 13.50
N ASP A 498 34.39 20.87 13.07
CA ASP A 498 33.23 21.50 13.70
C ASP A 498 31.96 21.17 12.92
N LYS A 499 30.85 20.93 13.64
CA LYS A 499 29.55 20.61 13.07
C LYS A 499 28.47 21.35 13.84
N ASP A 500 27.89 22.36 13.20
CA ASP A 500 26.74 23.05 13.76
C ASP A 500 25.44 22.47 13.18
N ARG A 501 24.51 22.11 14.06
CA ARG A 501 23.20 21.55 13.69
C ARG A 501 22.18 22.67 13.79
N GLY A 502 21.56 22.99 12.67
CA GLY A 502 20.56 24.03 12.59
C GLY A 502 19.68 23.85 11.37
N ASN A 503 18.64 24.68 11.29
CA ASN A 503 17.75 24.70 10.13
C ASN A 503 18.39 25.46 8.95
N PHE A 504 19.20 26.51 9.21
CA PHE A 504 19.81 27.36 8.16
C PHE A 504 18.79 27.92 7.15
N ASN A 505 17.57 28.16 7.62
CA ASN A 505 16.42 28.59 6.81
C ASN A 505 16.14 27.67 5.61
N LEU A 506 16.51 26.39 5.70
CA LEU A 506 16.19 25.41 4.67
C LEU A 506 14.70 25.11 4.68
N ASN A 507 14.11 24.93 3.51
CA ASN A 507 12.74 24.46 3.40
C ASN A 507 12.63 23.04 3.99
N ASP A 508 11.56 22.77 4.76
CA ASP A 508 11.31 21.43 5.32
C ASP A 508 10.68 20.50 4.28
N PHE A 509 9.96 21.03 3.29
CA PHE A 509 9.31 20.25 2.24
C PHE A 509 9.81 20.68 0.87
N ARG A 510 10.21 19.71 0.05
CA ARG A 510 10.61 19.95 -1.34
C ARG A 510 9.84 19.07 -2.31
N TYR A 511 9.57 19.59 -3.50
CA TYR A 511 8.96 18.82 -4.59
C TYR A 511 9.60 19.18 -5.92
N GLY A 512 9.57 18.26 -6.86
CA GLY A 512 10.30 18.37 -8.12
C GLY A 512 9.90 17.35 -9.16
N ALA A 513 10.60 17.39 -10.28
CA ALA A 513 10.52 16.41 -11.34
C ALA A 513 11.78 15.53 -11.35
N GLN A 514 11.62 14.25 -11.65
CA GLN A 514 12.69 13.29 -11.81
C GLN A 514 12.52 12.52 -13.12
N VAL A 515 13.65 12.27 -13.78
CA VAL A 515 13.74 11.43 -14.98
C VAL A 515 14.82 10.37 -14.74
N ARG A 516 14.57 9.14 -15.15
CA ARG A 516 15.55 8.05 -15.16
C ARG A 516 15.58 7.35 -16.51
N ILE A 517 16.76 6.94 -16.94
CA ILE A 517 16.98 6.18 -18.17
C ILE A 517 17.94 5.05 -17.83
N GLY A 518 17.49 3.81 -17.94
CA GLY A 518 18.24 2.66 -17.47
C GLY A 518 18.32 1.50 -18.44
N TYR A 519 19.33 0.66 -18.19
CA TYR A 519 19.53 -0.61 -18.85
C TYR A 519 20.18 -1.58 -17.88
N ARG A 520 19.47 -2.67 -17.55
CA ARG A 520 19.87 -3.62 -16.50
C ARG A 520 20.07 -2.92 -15.14
N ALA A 521 21.04 -3.39 -14.37
CA ALA A 521 21.39 -2.85 -13.06
C ALA A 521 21.86 -1.38 -13.05
N ILE A 522 22.11 -0.73 -14.20
CA ILE A 522 22.66 0.64 -14.25
C ILE A 522 21.66 1.58 -14.93
N ASN A 523 21.47 2.76 -14.34
CA ASN A 523 20.69 3.83 -14.95
C ASN A 523 21.24 5.20 -14.62
N LEU A 524 20.90 6.17 -15.47
CA LEU A 524 21.14 7.59 -15.25
C LEU A 524 19.87 8.23 -14.70
N TYR A 525 20.01 9.08 -13.70
CA TYR A 525 18.90 9.88 -13.17
C TYR A 525 19.23 11.38 -13.18
N GLY A 526 18.19 12.18 -13.31
CA GLY A 526 18.23 13.62 -13.12
C GLY A 526 17.03 14.07 -12.29
N THR A 527 17.26 14.96 -11.33
CA THR A 527 16.23 15.54 -10.48
C THR A 527 16.33 17.05 -10.49
N TYR A 528 15.19 17.73 -10.68
CA TYR A 528 15.05 19.17 -10.59
C TYR A 528 13.95 19.51 -9.58
N TYR A 529 14.29 20.19 -8.49
CA TYR A 529 13.31 20.62 -7.49
C TYR A 529 12.70 21.97 -7.89
N LEU A 530 11.36 22.00 -7.93
CA LEU A 530 10.53 23.17 -8.23
C LEU A 530 10.28 24.05 -7.00
N SER A 531 10.57 23.52 -5.82
CA SER A 531 10.56 24.27 -4.56
C SER A 531 11.94 24.87 -4.28
N PRO A 532 12.03 26.12 -3.80
CA PRO A 532 13.31 26.70 -3.39
C PRO A 532 13.91 25.94 -2.20
N MET A 533 15.24 25.89 -2.16
CA MET A 533 16.06 25.24 -1.13
C MET A 533 15.83 25.85 0.24
N PHE A 534 15.56 27.16 0.29
CA PHE A 534 15.40 27.93 1.49
C PHE A 534 13.97 28.47 1.63
N ASP A 535 13.59 28.79 2.87
CA ASP A 535 12.34 29.44 3.20
C ASP A 535 12.24 30.80 2.52
N LYS A 536 11.04 31.10 2.00
CA LYS A 536 10.75 32.34 1.28
C LYS A 536 11.13 33.56 2.12
N ASN A 537 11.78 34.54 1.47
CA ASN A 537 12.24 35.80 2.07
C ASN A 537 13.23 35.65 3.24
N LYS A 538 13.87 34.49 3.42
CA LYS A 538 14.88 34.28 4.47
C LYS A 538 16.26 33.91 3.96
N ALA A 539 16.39 33.69 2.66
CA ALA A 539 17.63 33.42 1.95
C ALA A 539 17.40 33.60 0.44
N PRO A 540 18.47 33.52 -0.38
CA PRO A 540 18.36 33.53 -1.83
C PRO A 540 17.51 32.40 -2.39
N GLU A 541 16.83 32.67 -3.50
CA GLU A 541 15.93 31.72 -4.15
C GLU A 541 16.73 30.77 -5.05
N LEU A 542 17.11 29.62 -4.49
CA LEU A 542 17.92 28.61 -5.16
C LEU A 542 17.16 27.30 -5.32
N TYR A 543 17.22 26.68 -6.49
CA TYR A 543 16.45 25.49 -6.87
C TYR A 543 17.37 24.27 -6.99
N PRO A 544 17.32 23.30 -6.06
CA PRO A 544 18.23 22.16 -6.07
C PRO A 544 18.12 21.28 -7.32
N VAL A 545 19.27 20.83 -7.82
CA VAL A 545 19.39 19.90 -8.95
C VAL A 545 20.37 18.80 -8.66
N SER A 546 20.10 17.59 -9.17
CA SER A 546 20.99 16.44 -9.04
C SER A 546 21.03 15.63 -10.32
N ILE A 547 22.21 15.16 -10.71
CA ILE A 547 22.40 14.23 -11.83
C ILE A 547 23.37 13.13 -11.40
N GLY A 548 23.06 11.88 -11.70
CA GLY A 548 23.90 10.78 -11.29
C GLY A 548 23.57 9.45 -11.94
N VAL A 549 24.15 8.40 -11.36
CA VAL A 549 23.95 7.00 -11.73
C VAL A 549 23.26 6.31 -10.56
N SER A 550 22.34 5.38 -10.84
CA SER A 550 21.86 4.45 -9.82
C SER A 550 22.16 3.01 -10.17
N ILE A 551 22.30 2.22 -9.12
CA ILE A 551 22.58 0.80 -9.17
C ILE A 551 21.44 0.05 -8.48
N TYR A 552 20.88 -0.93 -9.19
CA TYR A 552 19.88 -1.86 -8.69
C TYR A 552 20.57 -3.18 -8.34
N PRO A 553 20.36 -3.76 -7.14
CA PRO A 553 20.79 -5.11 -6.87
C PRO A 553 19.91 -6.10 -7.64
N GLU A 554 20.53 -6.98 -8.44
CA GLU A 554 19.87 -8.16 -9.02
C GLU A 554 19.82 -9.24 -7.93
N TRP A 555 18.63 -9.63 -7.46
CA TRP A 555 18.44 -10.72 -6.49
C TRP A 555 17.49 -11.79 -7.04
#